data_AF-A0A2V8S3V1-F1
#
_entry.id   AF-A0A2V8S3V1-F1
#
_cell.length_a   1.000
_cell.length_b   1.000
_cell.length_c   1.000
_cell.angle_alpha   90.00
_cell.angle_beta   90.00
_cell.angle_gamma   90.00
#
_symmetry.space_group_name_H-M   'P 1'
#
loop_
_entity.id
_entity.type
_entity.pdbx_description
1 polymer ?
#
loop_
_entity_poly.entity_id
_entity_poly.type
_entity_poly.pdbx_seq_one_letter_code
_entity_poly.pdbx_strand_id
1 'polypeptide(L)'
;MSENGTSEQRRIKVEGLLFNAPAPYKTGHVLTENEANTLNQTFAENLRNNFAKKVKSAKEAAQKNGGEFPGDGEAAPDDLQQEFSSYANDYEFGTRAASGAGEAGLPRDPVEREAHVMARDLIRQHAKSKGYGKLDAEQIAGLVPGILAKRPEIREEAQRRISAKTSITLDELELPAQGAEATAQ
;
A
#
# COMPACT_ATOMS: atom_id res chain seq x y z
N MET A 1 -20.35 -29.02 -30.24
CA MET A 1 -20.84 -27.62 -30.22
C MET A 1 -21.00 -27.25 -28.76
N SER A 2 -19.95 -26.71 -28.13
CA SER A 2 -20.02 -26.28 -26.73
C SER A 2 -20.39 -24.81 -26.69
N GLU A 3 -21.37 -24.51 -25.85
CA GLU A 3 -22.08 -23.26 -25.73
C GLU A 3 -21.11 -22.10 -25.46
N ASN A 4 -21.27 -21.03 -26.25
CA ASN A 4 -20.62 -19.73 -26.03
C ASN A 4 -21.17 -19.14 -24.72
N GLY A 5 -20.55 -19.50 -23.59
CA GLY A 5 -20.74 -18.81 -22.33
C GLY A 5 -20.33 -17.35 -22.47
N THR A 6 -21.26 -16.45 -22.21
CA THR A 6 -21.07 -15.00 -22.21
C THR A 6 -19.95 -14.66 -21.23
N SER A 7 -18.72 -14.46 -21.73
CA SER A 7 -17.62 -13.99 -20.91
C SER A 7 -17.89 -12.53 -20.56
N GLU A 8 -17.96 -12.24 -19.25
CA GLU A 8 -18.06 -10.87 -18.74
C GLU A 8 -17.02 -10.00 -19.44
N GLN A 9 -17.43 -8.87 -20.00
CA GLN A 9 -16.55 -8.00 -20.77
C GLN A 9 -16.09 -6.85 -19.88
N ARG A 10 -14.77 -6.64 -19.79
CA ARG A 10 -14.19 -5.46 -19.17
C ARG A 10 -13.72 -4.48 -20.23
N ARG A 11 -13.96 -3.18 -19.99
CA ARG A 11 -13.35 -2.13 -20.81
C ARG A 11 -11.89 -1.95 -20.43
N ILE A 12 -11.01 -1.97 -21.42
CA ILE A 12 -9.59 -1.65 -21.29
C ILE A 12 -9.25 -0.47 -22.19
N LYS A 13 -8.36 0.41 -21.74
CA LYS A 13 -7.87 1.54 -22.54
C LYS A 13 -6.55 1.14 -23.19
N VAL A 14 -6.46 1.27 -24.52
CA VAL A 14 -5.24 1.02 -25.30
C VAL A 14 -5.04 2.23 -26.21
N GLU A 15 -3.91 2.93 -26.07
CA GLU A 15 -3.59 4.13 -26.87
C GLU A 15 -4.72 5.17 -26.95
N GLY A 16 -5.37 5.46 -25.81
CA GLY A 16 -6.47 6.43 -25.77
C GLY A 16 -7.85 5.86 -26.09
N LEU A 17 -7.93 4.73 -26.80
CA LEU A 17 -9.17 4.11 -27.26
C LEU A 17 -9.66 3.03 -26.28
N LEU A 18 -10.98 2.85 -26.19
CA LEU A 18 -11.60 1.86 -25.33
C LEU A 18 -11.90 0.58 -26.12
N PHE A 19 -11.38 -0.54 -25.62
CA PHE A 19 -11.63 -1.88 -26.15
C PHE A 19 -12.40 -2.71 -25.12
N ASN A 20 -13.23 -3.63 -25.58
CA ASN A 20 -13.82 -4.66 -24.73
C ASN A 20 -12.91 -5.90 -24.76
N ALA A 21 -12.56 -6.39 -23.58
CA ALA A 21 -11.79 -7.62 -23.42
C ALA A 21 -12.56 -8.59 -22.52
N PRO A 22 -12.50 -9.90 -22.79
CA PRO A 22 -13.04 -10.91 -21.88
C PRO A 22 -12.40 -10.82 -20.48
N ALA A 23 -13.20 -11.02 -19.44
CA ALA A 23 -12.79 -11.20 -18.06
C ALA A 23 -13.11 -12.64 -17.62
N PRO A 24 -12.25 -13.61 -17.95
CA PRO A 24 -12.55 -15.04 -17.78
C PRO A 24 -12.56 -15.51 -16.32
N TYR A 25 -11.85 -14.81 -15.42
CA TYR A 25 -11.69 -15.21 -14.02
C TYR A 25 -12.78 -14.63 -13.12
N LYS A 26 -13.31 -15.48 -12.24
CA LYS A 26 -14.25 -15.13 -11.16
C LYS A 26 -13.99 -15.98 -9.92
N THR A 27 -14.57 -15.63 -8.78
CA THR A 27 -14.47 -16.45 -7.57
C THR A 27 -14.93 -17.88 -7.84
N GLY A 28 -14.15 -18.86 -7.37
CA GLY A 28 -14.39 -20.28 -7.61
C GLY A 28 -13.94 -20.81 -8.99
N HIS A 29 -13.30 -19.98 -9.82
CA HIS A 29 -12.73 -20.43 -11.09
C HIS A 29 -11.56 -21.38 -10.85
N VAL A 30 -11.57 -22.53 -11.55
CA VAL A 30 -10.48 -23.50 -11.53
C VAL A 30 -9.43 -23.08 -12.55
N LEU A 31 -8.20 -22.88 -12.09
CA LEU A 31 -7.10 -22.44 -12.94
C LEU A 31 -6.54 -23.61 -13.75
N THR A 32 -6.08 -23.31 -14.96
CA THR A 32 -5.16 -24.17 -15.69
C THR A 32 -3.76 -24.14 -15.06
N GLU A 33 -2.92 -25.10 -15.41
CA GLU A 33 -1.54 -25.18 -14.91
C GLU A 33 -0.73 -23.91 -15.21
N ASN A 34 -0.83 -23.38 -16.44
CA ASN A 34 -0.09 -22.19 -16.84
C ASN A 34 -0.57 -20.92 -16.10
N GLU A 35 -1.87 -20.81 -15.86
CA GLU A 35 -2.45 -19.70 -15.09
C GLU A 35 -2.03 -19.79 -13.63
N ALA A 36 -2.07 -20.99 -13.04
CA ALA A 36 -1.58 -21.24 -11.69
C ALA A 36 -0.08 -20.91 -11.57
N ASN A 37 0.75 -21.32 -12.53
CA ASN A 37 2.17 -20.99 -12.56
C ASN A 37 2.41 -19.48 -12.61
N THR A 38 1.65 -18.76 -13.45
CA THR A 38 1.74 -17.30 -13.56
C THR A 38 1.36 -16.61 -12.24
N LEU A 39 0.29 -17.07 -11.59
CA LEU A 39 -0.15 -16.52 -10.30
C LEU A 39 0.84 -16.86 -9.17
N ASN A 40 1.37 -18.07 -9.13
CA ASN A 40 2.37 -18.50 -8.15
C ASN A 40 3.69 -17.73 -8.32
N GLN A 41 4.12 -17.47 -9.55
CA GLN A 41 5.25 -16.59 -9.82
C GLN A 41 4.99 -15.19 -9.28
N THR A 42 3.83 -14.60 -9.62
CA THR A 42 3.44 -13.27 -9.14
C THR A 42 3.38 -13.22 -7.61
N PHE A 43 2.86 -14.27 -6.97
CA PHE A 43 2.84 -14.42 -5.52
C PHE A 43 4.25 -14.42 -4.93
N ALA A 44 5.14 -15.26 -5.45
CA ALA A 44 6.53 -15.36 -5.00
C ALA A 44 7.29 -14.04 -5.17
N GLU A 45 7.10 -13.35 -6.31
CA GLU A 45 7.68 -12.03 -6.56
C GLU A 45 7.21 -11.00 -5.52
N ASN A 46 5.92 -10.99 -5.20
CA ASN A 46 5.37 -10.09 -4.18
C ASN A 46 5.92 -10.41 -2.79
N LEU A 47 5.98 -11.69 -2.39
CA LEU A 47 6.57 -12.09 -1.11
C LEU A 47 8.04 -11.66 -1.02
N ARG A 48 8.83 -11.92 -2.06
CA ARG A 48 10.23 -11.50 -2.14
C ARG A 48 10.37 -9.99 -1.97
N ASN A 49 9.64 -9.22 -2.77
CA ASN A 49 9.76 -7.75 -2.78
C ASN A 49 9.39 -7.15 -1.42
N ASN A 50 8.34 -7.68 -0.80
CA ASN A 50 7.87 -7.20 0.51
C ASN A 50 8.85 -7.58 1.64
N PHE A 51 9.44 -8.78 1.58
CA PHE A 51 10.29 -9.30 2.65
C PHE A 51 11.77 -8.90 2.52
N ALA A 52 12.23 -8.49 1.33
CA ALA A 52 13.63 -8.18 1.03
C ALA A 52 14.28 -7.18 2.00
N LYS A 53 13.54 -6.14 2.39
CA LYS A 53 14.06 -5.13 3.35
C LYS A 53 14.38 -5.76 4.70
N LYS A 54 13.56 -6.70 5.16
CA LYS A 54 13.74 -7.38 6.44
C LYS A 54 14.99 -8.27 6.42
N VAL A 55 15.17 -9.06 5.36
CA VAL A 55 16.38 -9.87 5.15
C VAL A 55 17.64 -8.99 5.15
N LYS A 56 17.59 -7.85 4.45
CA LYS A 56 18.71 -6.89 4.43
C LYS A 56 19.05 -6.39 5.84
N SER A 57 18.05 -6.00 6.63
CA SER A 57 18.26 -5.56 8.01
C SER A 57 18.82 -6.66 8.92
N ALA A 58 18.38 -7.90 8.76
CA ALA A 58 18.91 -9.05 9.50
C ALA A 58 20.40 -9.29 9.17
N LYS A 59 20.75 -9.24 7.87
CA LYS A 59 22.14 -9.36 7.40
C LYS A 59 23.04 -8.26 7.97
N GLU A 60 22.59 -7.01 7.94
CA GLU A 60 23.33 -5.88 8.50
C GLU A 60 23.51 -6.00 10.03
N ALA A 61 22.51 -6.51 10.75
CA ALA A 61 22.57 -6.73 12.19
C ALA A 61 23.58 -7.84 12.56
N ALA A 62 23.55 -8.98 11.85
CA ALA A 62 24.51 -10.06 12.02
C ALA A 62 25.95 -9.56 11.83
N GLN A 63 26.20 -8.82 10.74
CA GLN A 63 27.52 -8.25 10.44
C GLN A 63 28.01 -7.30 11.53
N LYS A 64 27.14 -6.44 12.07
CA LYS A 64 27.51 -5.50 13.17
C LYS A 64 27.84 -6.22 14.46
N ASN A 65 27.19 -7.34 14.73
CA ASN A 65 27.40 -8.14 15.94
C ASN A 65 28.54 -9.16 15.79
N GLY A 66 29.28 -9.14 14.67
CA GLY A 66 30.33 -10.11 14.37
C GLY A 66 29.83 -11.53 14.11
N GLY A 67 28.52 -11.68 13.86
CA GLY A 67 27.88 -12.94 13.53
C GLY A 67 27.97 -13.25 12.04
N GLU A 68 27.89 -14.54 11.72
CA GLU A 68 27.81 -15.03 10.34
C GLU A 68 26.35 -14.99 9.87
N PHE A 69 26.14 -14.67 8.59
CA PHE A 69 24.82 -14.69 7.95
C PHE A 69 24.90 -15.61 6.72
N PRO A 70 23.89 -16.47 6.47
CA PRO A 70 23.94 -17.43 5.37
C PRO A 70 24.26 -16.80 4.02
N GLY A 71 25.02 -17.55 3.21
CA GLY A 71 25.46 -17.16 1.87
C GLY A 71 24.34 -17.25 0.83
N ASP A 72 24.65 -16.79 -0.38
CA ASP A 72 23.73 -16.90 -1.51
C ASP A 72 23.45 -18.38 -1.83
N GLY A 73 22.17 -18.77 -1.84
CA GLY A 73 21.74 -20.15 -2.09
C GLY A 73 21.66 -21.04 -0.86
N GLU A 74 22.03 -20.53 0.32
CA GLU A 74 21.85 -21.24 1.58
C GLU A 74 20.45 -21.03 2.17
N ALA A 75 20.07 -21.92 3.08
CA ALA A 75 18.82 -21.79 3.82
C ALA A 75 18.82 -20.54 4.71
N ALA A 76 17.66 -19.90 4.83
CA ALA A 76 17.50 -18.79 5.76
C ALA A 76 17.63 -19.28 7.22
N PRO A 77 18.09 -18.41 8.15
CA PRO A 77 18.00 -18.70 9.58
C PRO A 77 16.57 -19.04 10.01
N ASP A 78 16.41 -19.94 10.99
CA ASP A 78 15.11 -20.49 11.39
C ASP A 78 14.09 -19.42 11.80
N ASP A 79 14.53 -18.38 12.51
CA ASP A 79 13.71 -17.25 12.91
C ASP A 79 13.19 -16.46 11.70
N LEU A 80 14.08 -16.18 10.75
CA LEU A 80 13.74 -15.47 9.52
C LEU A 80 12.84 -16.31 8.61
N GLN A 81 13.05 -17.64 8.57
CA GLN A 81 12.19 -18.58 7.87
C GLN A 81 10.78 -18.64 8.50
N GLN A 82 10.69 -18.69 9.83
CA GLN A 82 9.42 -18.69 10.55
C GLN A 82 8.63 -17.39 10.29
N GLU A 83 9.31 -16.25 10.31
CA GLU A 83 8.72 -14.96 9.96
C GLU A 83 8.25 -14.91 8.49
N PHE A 84 9.06 -15.43 7.57
CA PHE A 84 8.68 -15.51 6.15
C PHE A 84 7.46 -16.41 5.94
N SER A 85 7.43 -17.57 6.58
CA SER A 85 6.31 -18.51 6.51
C SER A 85 5.02 -17.89 7.07
N SER A 86 5.12 -17.16 8.19
CA SER A 86 3.96 -16.45 8.76
C SER A 86 3.46 -15.37 7.78
N TYR A 87 4.37 -14.56 7.24
CA TYR A 87 4.03 -13.54 6.25
C TYR A 87 3.40 -14.13 4.98
N ALA A 88 3.91 -15.27 4.50
CA ALA A 88 3.39 -15.95 3.32
C ALA A 88 1.99 -16.54 3.54
N ASN A 89 1.72 -17.07 4.73
CA ASN A 89 0.40 -17.62 5.09
C ASN A 89 -0.67 -16.52 5.18
N ASP A 90 -0.30 -15.34 5.68
CA ASP A 90 -1.22 -14.22 5.85
C ASP A 90 -1.35 -13.35 4.58
N TYR A 91 -0.57 -13.63 3.52
CA TYR A 91 -0.56 -12.81 2.32
C TYR A 91 -1.84 -13.00 1.49
N GLU A 92 -2.48 -11.87 1.16
CA GLU A 92 -3.60 -11.81 0.21
C GLU A 92 -3.28 -10.89 -0.98
N PHE A 93 -3.56 -11.34 -2.19
CA PHE A 93 -3.36 -10.55 -3.42
C PHE A 93 -4.13 -9.23 -3.39
N GLY A 94 -3.46 -8.14 -3.77
CA GLY A 94 -4.09 -6.84 -3.91
C GLY A 94 -4.40 -6.14 -2.58
N THR A 95 -4.32 -6.86 -1.45
CA THR A 95 -4.13 -6.23 -0.16
C THR A 95 -2.69 -5.73 -0.15
N ARG A 96 -2.50 -4.43 -0.30
CA ARG A 96 -1.22 -3.85 0.15
C ARG A 96 -1.25 -4.05 1.66
N ALA A 97 -0.68 -5.14 2.15
CA ALA A 97 -0.29 -5.25 3.55
C ALA A 97 0.44 -3.94 3.84
N ALA A 98 -0.13 -3.14 4.72
CA ALA A 98 0.37 -1.83 5.08
C ALA A 98 1.65 -2.01 5.90
N SER A 99 2.70 -2.57 5.29
CA SER A 99 4.06 -2.57 5.79
C SER A 99 4.63 -1.16 5.59
N GLY A 100 4.03 -0.25 6.33
CA GLY A 100 4.21 1.19 6.21
C GLY A 100 2.88 1.87 6.50
N ALA A 101 2.62 2.18 7.77
CA ALA A 101 1.72 3.26 8.14
C ALA A 101 2.34 4.61 7.70
N GLY A 102 2.53 4.77 6.40
CA GLY A 102 2.96 5.95 5.70
C GLY A 102 2.05 6.13 4.50
N GLU A 103 1.63 7.37 4.29
CA GLU A 103 0.89 8.03 3.19
C GLU A 103 0.06 7.22 2.17
N ALA A 104 0.52 6.07 1.69
CA ALA A 104 -0.13 5.21 0.70
C ALA A 104 -1.30 4.34 1.22
N GLY A 105 -1.49 4.27 2.54
CA GLY A 105 -2.63 3.58 3.19
C GLY A 105 -3.72 4.51 3.73
N LEU A 106 -3.68 5.80 3.37
CA LEU A 106 -4.70 6.76 3.78
C LEU A 106 -5.93 6.67 2.87
N PRO A 107 -7.16 6.89 3.38
CA PRO A 107 -8.34 7.00 2.55
C PRO A 107 -8.11 7.98 1.38
N ARG A 108 -8.64 7.64 0.20
CA ARG A 108 -8.52 8.47 -1.01
C ARG A 108 -9.11 9.88 -0.84
N ASP A 109 -10.04 10.02 0.10
CA ASP A 109 -10.65 11.29 0.45
C ASP A 109 -9.63 12.21 1.17
N PRO A 110 -9.38 13.44 0.67
CA PRO A 110 -8.42 14.36 1.25
C PRO A 110 -8.69 14.73 2.72
N VAL A 111 -9.97 14.78 3.11
CA VAL A 111 -10.43 15.15 4.45
C VAL A 111 -10.22 13.98 5.40
N GLU A 112 -10.61 12.77 5.00
CA GLU A 112 -10.31 11.57 5.79
C GLU A 112 -8.81 11.36 5.92
N ARG A 113 -8.03 11.65 4.87
CA ARG A 113 -6.57 11.60 4.94
C ARG A 113 -6.01 12.52 6.02
N GLU A 114 -6.42 13.79 6.01
CA GLU A 114 -5.99 14.80 6.98
C GLU A 114 -6.44 14.43 8.40
N ALA A 115 -7.68 13.94 8.56
CA ALA A 115 -8.21 13.48 9.84
C ALA A 115 -7.38 12.32 10.42
N HIS A 116 -6.98 11.36 9.58
CA HIS A 116 -6.10 10.26 9.99
C HIS A 116 -4.69 10.74 10.37
N VAL A 117 -4.13 11.73 9.68
CA VAL A 117 -2.83 12.34 10.06
C VAL A 117 -2.94 13.01 11.42
N MET A 118 -3.96 13.86 11.61
CA MET A 118 -4.22 14.54 12.87
C MET A 118 -4.43 13.56 14.03
N ALA A 119 -5.22 12.51 13.82
CA ALA A 119 -5.45 11.49 14.84
C ALA A 119 -4.15 10.80 15.26
N ARG A 120 -3.28 10.43 14.32
CA ARG A 120 -1.97 9.81 14.62
C ARG A 120 -1.09 10.74 15.46
N ASP A 121 -1.06 12.03 15.14
CA ASP A 121 -0.24 12.99 15.88
C ASP A 121 -0.79 13.25 17.28
N LEU A 122 -2.11 13.35 17.43
CA LEU A 122 -2.76 13.46 18.73
C LEU A 122 -2.50 12.23 19.61
N ILE A 123 -2.56 11.03 19.03
CA ILE A 123 -2.22 9.78 19.74
C ILE A 123 -0.77 9.80 20.23
N ARG A 124 0.18 10.20 19.37
CA ARG A 124 1.60 10.30 19.75
C ARG A 124 1.83 11.33 20.86
N GLN A 125 1.21 12.50 20.74
CA GLN A 125 1.30 13.55 21.76
C GLN A 125 0.71 13.09 23.09
N HIS A 126 -0.44 12.43 23.04
CA HIS A 126 -1.09 11.91 24.24
C HIS A 126 -0.26 10.80 24.90
N ALA A 127 0.25 9.85 24.12
CA ALA A 127 1.11 8.78 24.60
C ALA A 127 2.36 9.32 25.29
N LYS A 128 3.00 10.33 24.69
CA LYS A 128 4.13 11.05 25.28
C LYS A 128 3.74 11.74 26.58
N SER A 129 2.59 12.43 26.62
CA SER A 129 2.12 13.17 27.80
C SER A 129 1.79 12.28 29.00
N LYS A 130 1.39 11.03 28.74
CA LYS A 130 1.01 10.05 29.77
C LYS A 130 2.14 9.09 30.15
N GLY A 131 3.31 9.20 29.52
CA GLY A 131 4.45 8.33 29.82
C GLY A 131 4.31 6.90 29.28
N TYR A 132 3.42 6.65 28.32
CA TYR A 132 3.18 5.31 27.75
C TYR A 132 4.31 4.80 26.82
N GLY A 133 5.46 5.50 26.76
CA GLY A 133 6.56 5.15 25.87
C GLY A 133 6.27 5.47 24.40
N LYS A 134 7.21 5.10 23.52
CA LYS A 134 7.07 5.28 22.07
C LYS A 134 6.19 4.16 21.51
N LEU A 135 4.98 4.51 21.09
CA LEU A 135 4.11 3.59 20.35
C LEU A 135 4.65 3.36 18.94
N ASP A 136 4.55 2.12 18.46
CA ASP A 136 4.88 1.78 17.09
C ASP A 136 3.77 2.20 16.10
N ALA A 137 4.07 2.07 14.81
CA ALA A 137 3.21 2.48 13.73
C ALA A 137 1.87 1.71 13.69
N GLU A 138 1.88 0.43 14.08
CA GLU A 138 0.73 -0.46 14.02
C GLU A 138 -0.21 -0.20 15.20
N GLN A 139 0.35 -0.04 16.41
CA GLN A 139 -0.36 0.38 17.61
C GLN A 139 -1.08 1.71 17.39
N ILE A 140 -0.40 2.69 16.79
CA ILE A 140 -1.02 3.98 16.48
C ILE A 140 -2.14 3.77 15.45
N ALA A 141 -1.91 3.01 14.38
CA ALA A 141 -2.91 2.79 13.34
C ALA A 141 -4.18 2.10 13.88
N GLY A 142 -4.04 1.12 14.77
CA GLY A 142 -5.18 0.44 15.40
C GLY A 142 -6.03 1.35 16.30
N LEU A 143 -5.45 2.40 16.88
CA LEU A 143 -6.18 3.35 17.74
C LEU A 143 -6.94 4.43 16.95
N VAL A 144 -6.53 4.72 15.72
CA VAL A 144 -7.10 5.82 14.91
C VAL A 144 -8.62 5.70 14.71
N PRO A 145 -9.20 4.54 14.31
CA PRO A 145 -10.64 4.44 14.09
C PRO A 145 -11.46 4.75 15.36
N GLY A 146 -11.00 4.27 16.51
CA GLY A 146 -11.65 4.52 17.80
C GLY A 146 -11.58 5.99 18.22
N ILE A 147 -10.48 6.68 17.91
CA ILE A 147 -10.34 8.11 18.17
C ILE A 147 -11.25 8.93 17.24
N LEU A 148 -11.28 8.63 15.95
CA LEU A 148 -12.14 9.33 14.99
C LEU A 148 -13.64 9.12 15.28
N ALA A 149 -14.03 7.93 15.75
CA ALA A 149 -15.40 7.67 16.17
C ALA A 149 -15.82 8.45 17.43
N LYS A 150 -14.89 8.65 18.38
CA LYS A 150 -15.16 9.35 19.65
C LYS A 150 -15.00 10.87 19.56
N ARG A 151 -14.29 11.36 18.55
CA ARG A 151 -13.89 12.77 18.41
C ARG A 151 -14.19 13.27 16.99
N PRO A 152 -15.48 13.46 16.64
CA PRO A 152 -15.87 13.93 15.32
C PRO A 152 -15.27 15.30 14.98
N GLU A 153 -14.92 16.11 15.98
CA GLU A 153 -14.26 17.41 15.80
C GLU A 153 -12.92 17.32 15.02
N ILE A 154 -12.26 16.16 15.03
CA ILE A 154 -11.03 15.93 14.24
C ILE A 154 -11.35 15.96 12.75
N ARG A 155 -12.49 15.40 12.33
CA ARG A 155 -12.93 15.44 10.93
C ARG A 155 -13.38 16.83 10.51
N GLU A 156 -14.03 17.56 11.39
CA GLU A 156 -14.46 18.94 11.15
C GLU A 156 -13.27 19.88 10.93
N GLU A 157 -12.24 19.77 11.78
CA GLU A 157 -11.01 20.55 11.63
C GLU A 157 -10.19 20.12 10.39
N ALA A 158 -10.16 18.82 10.08
CA ALA A 158 -9.55 18.33 8.85
C ALA A 158 -10.25 18.91 7.61
N GLN A 159 -11.59 18.97 7.62
CA GLN A 159 -12.37 19.60 6.55
C GLN A 159 -12.01 21.09 6.42
N ARG A 160 -11.94 21.82 7.53
CA ARG A 160 -11.55 23.24 7.52
C ARG A 160 -10.16 23.45 6.90
N ARG A 161 -9.18 22.62 7.27
CA ARG A 161 -7.80 22.70 6.76
C ARG A 161 -7.71 22.39 5.28
N ILE A 162 -8.42 21.35 4.81
CA ILE A 162 -8.47 21.00 3.40
C ILE A 162 -9.16 22.11 2.60
N SER A 163 -10.31 22.61 3.05
CA SER A 163 -11.01 23.71 2.39
C SER A 163 -10.15 24.97 2.31
N ALA A 164 -9.44 25.34 3.40
CA ALA A 164 -8.52 26.47 3.40
C ALA A 164 -7.32 26.24 2.46
N LYS A 165 -6.78 25.02 2.39
CA LYS A 165 -5.68 24.66 1.48
C LYS A 165 -6.12 24.71 0.02
N THR A 166 -7.33 24.24 -0.28
CA THR A 166 -7.92 24.31 -1.62
C THR A 166 -8.20 25.74 -2.04
N SER A 167 -8.70 26.61 -1.14
CA SER A 167 -8.93 28.03 -1.46
C SER A 167 -7.64 28.81 -1.73
N ILE A 168 -6.50 28.37 -1.20
CA ILE A 168 -5.19 29.00 -1.43
C ILE A 168 -4.59 28.57 -2.80
N THR A 169 -5.06 27.48 -3.42
CA THR A 169 -4.29 26.79 -4.48
C THR A 169 -4.82 26.92 -5.91
N LEU A 170 -5.89 27.67 -6.20
CA LEU A 170 -6.46 27.70 -7.56
C LEU A 170 -6.78 29.06 -8.20
N ASP A 171 -6.88 30.16 -7.46
CA ASP A 171 -7.21 31.46 -8.09
C ASP A 171 -5.99 32.28 -8.56
N GLU A 172 -4.75 31.93 -8.15
CA GLU A 172 -3.54 32.75 -8.43
C GLU A 172 -2.41 31.99 -9.15
N LEU A 173 -2.58 30.72 -9.52
CA LEU A 173 -1.54 29.95 -10.22
C LEU A 173 -1.73 30.06 -11.75
N GLU A 174 -1.14 31.10 -12.35
CA GLU A 174 -0.86 31.11 -13.79
C GLU A 174 0.24 30.08 -14.09
N LEU A 175 -0.18 28.86 -14.41
CA LEU A 175 0.73 27.82 -14.90
C LEU A 175 1.19 28.23 -16.31
N PRO A 176 2.50 28.43 -16.56
CA PRO A 176 2.98 28.68 -17.92
C PRO A 176 2.66 27.47 -18.79
N ALA A 177 1.93 27.69 -19.89
CA ALA A 177 1.66 26.68 -20.89
C ALA A 177 2.99 26.18 -21.48
N GLN A 178 3.49 25.06 -20.96
CA GLN A 178 4.67 24.42 -21.53
C GLN A 178 4.24 23.62 -22.77
N GLY A 179 4.64 24.12 -23.94
CA GLY A 179 4.95 23.27 -25.09
C GLY A 179 3.91 23.18 -26.20
N ALA A 180 3.53 24.32 -26.78
CA ALA A 180 3.07 24.33 -28.16
C ALA A 180 3.67 25.56 -28.86
N GLU A 181 4.90 25.45 -29.34
CA GLU A 181 5.40 26.11 -30.56
C GLU A 181 6.91 25.88 -30.77
N ALA A 182 7.31 26.01 -32.04
CA ALA A 182 8.65 25.93 -32.63
C ALA A 182 9.11 24.51 -33.04
N THR A 183 9.33 24.18 -34.32
CA THR A 183 9.30 24.98 -35.55
C THR A 183 9.27 24.03 -36.75
N ALA A 184 8.39 24.28 -37.71
CA ALA A 184 8.56 23.82 -39.08
C ALA A 184 9.37 24.89 -39.82
N GLN A 185 10.52 24.50 -40.40
CA GLN A 185 11.12 25.04 -41.62
C GLN A 185 12.29 24.16 -42.04
#